data_AF-A0A4Q5VAK6-F1
#
_entry.id   AF-A0A4Q5VAK6-F1
#
_cell.length_a   1.000
_cell.length_b   1.000
_cell.length_c   1.000
_cell.angle_alpha   90.00
_cell.angle_beta   90.00
_cell.angle_gamma   90.00
#
_symmetry.space_group_name_H-M   'P 1'
#
loop_
_entity.id
_entity.type
_entity.pdbx_description
1 polymer ?
#
loop_
_entity_poly.entity_id
_entity_poly.type
_entity_poly.pdbx_seq_one_letter_code
_entity_poly.pdbx_strand_id
1 'polypeptide(L)'
;MEEFNEDDSHSRYGRINAEFLNAIDPESRHRIVALIANHYGISVPEILTEVTDVAAEDILDYMAGNDRLATSLLKQRHGLK
;
A
#
# COMPACT_ATOMS: atom_id res chain seq x y z
N MET A 1 -35.82 2.63 -14.56
CA MET A 1 -34.41 2.69 -14.97
C MET A 1 -33.66 2.85 -13.66
N GLU A 2 -33.25 1.72 -13.08
CA GLU A 2 -32.54 1.72 -11.80
C GLU A 2 -31.20 2.41 -12.04
N GLU A 3 -31.00 3.56 -11.41
CA GLU A 3 -29.67 4.11 -11.17
C GLU A 3 -28.94 3.10 -10.29
N PHE A 4 -28.10 2.28 -10.92
CA PHE A 4 -27.03 1.61 -10.22
C PHE A 4 -26.11 2.71 -9.68
N ASN A 5 -26.35 3.12 -8.44
CA ASN A 5 -25.28 3.69 -7.64
C ASN A 5 -24.28 2.55 -7.45
N GLU A 6 -23.29 2.49 -8.34
CA GLU A 6 -22.05 1.76 -8.12
C GLU A 6 -21.45 2.32 -6.84
N ASP A 7 -21.86 1.72 -5.72
CA ASP A 7 -21.27 1.97 -4.42
C ASP A 7 -19.76 1.86 -4.60
N ASP A 8 -19.10 2.96 -4.24
CA ASP A 8 -17.72 3.39 -4.49
C ASP A 8 -16.75 2.42 -3.77
N SER A 9 -16.82 1.15 -4.16
CA SER A 9 -16.15 -0.01 -3.55
C SER A 9 -14.76 -0.23 -4.13
N HIS A 10 -14.23 0.77 -4.82
CA HIS A 10 -12.80 0.88 -5.05
C HIS A 10 -12.10 0.92 -3.71
N SER A 11 -11.18 -0.02 -3.52
CA SER A 11 -10.46 -0.19 -2.28
C SER A 11 -9.86 1.14 -1.83
N ARG A 12 -10.31 1.64 -0.68
CA ARG A 12 -9.71 2.84 -0.05
C ARG A 12 -8.21 2.68 0.23
N TYR A 13 -7.68 1.47 0.13
CA TYR A 13 -6.30 1.17 0.48
C TYR A 13 -5.31 1.82 -0.47
N GLY A 14 -5.58 1.98 -1.77
CA GLY A 14 -4.69 2.72 -2.67
C GLY A 14 -4.38 4.12 -2.15
N ARG A 15 -5.42 4.84 -1.72
CA ARG A 15 -5.29 6.17 -1.10
C ARG A 15 -4.55 6.12 0.24
N ILE A 16 -4.88 5.17 1.12
CA ILE A 16 -4.24 5.03 2.44
C ILE A 16 -2.76 4.66 2.30
N ASN A 17 -2.44 3.76 1.37
CA ASN A 17 -1.08 3.36 1.04
C ASN A 17 -0.29 4.53 0.49
N ALA A 18 -0.86 5.32 -0.42
CA ALA A 18 -0.22 6.53 -0.93
C ALA A 18 0.03 7.56 0.20
N GLU A 19 -0.94 7.76 1.08
CA GLU A 19 -0.81 8.63 2.26
C GLU A 19 0.31 8.13 3.18
N PHE A 20 0.37 6.83 3.45
CA PHE A 20 1.41 6.19 4.25
C PHE A 20 2.81 6.35 3.63
N LEU A 21 2.97 6.00 2.36
CA LEU A 21 4.27 6.07 1.67
C LEU A 21 4.78 7.51 1.56
N ASN A 22 3.89 8.51 1.51
CA ASN A 22 4.27 9.92 1.54
C ASN A 22 4.57 10.46 2.95
N ALA A 23 4.04 9.83 4.00
CA ALA A 23 4.24 10.25 5.38
C ALA A 23 5.56 9.79 6.00
N ILE A 24 6.16 8.72 5.46
CA ILE A 24 7.42 8.14 5.95
C ILE A 24 8.64 8.72 5.21
N ASP A 25 9.83 8.51 5.77
CA ASP A 25 11.07 8.97 5.14
C ASP A 25 11.39 8.20 3.84
N PRO A 26 12.17 8.80 2.91
CA PRO A 26 12.46 8.18 1.62
C PRO A 26 13.17 6.82 1.70
N GLU A 27 13.99 6.58 2.73
CA GLU A 27 14.73 5.33 2.91
C GLU A 27 13.76 4.20 3.30
N SER A 28 12.89 4.45 4.30
CA SER A 28 11.83 3.53 4.72
C SER A 28 10.88 3.21 3.56
N ARG A 29 10.46 4.23 2.80
CA ARG A 29 9.63 4.04 1.60
C ARG A 29 10.31 3.14 0.58
N HIS A 30 11.56 3.42 0.24
CA HIS A 30 12.30 2.63 -0.73
C HIS A 30 12.45 1.19 -0.27
N ARG A 31 12.76 0.96 1.01
CA ARG A 31 12.90 -0.38 1.59
C ARG A 31 11.60 -1.19 1.50
N ILE A 32 10.46 -0.60 1.86
CA ILE A 32 9.15 -1.28 1.81
C ILE A 32 8.82 -1.68 0.37
N VAL A 33 8.90 -0.73 -0.56
CA VAL A 33 8.57 -0.99 -1.98
C VAL A 33 9.54 -1.99 -2.60
N ALA A 34 10.83 -1.93 -2.27
CA ALA A 34 11.83 -2.87 -2.76
C ALA A 34 11.60 -4.30 -2.23
N LEU A 35 11.16 -4.46 -0.98
CA LEU A 35 10.81 -5.76 -0.42
C LEU A 35 9.63 -6.40 -1.15
N ILE A 36 8.59 -5.61 -1.41
CA ILE A 36 7.41 -6.08 -2.16
C ILE A 36 7.81 -6.40 -3.61
N ALA A 37 8.55 -5.52 -4.27
CA ALA A 37 9.06 -5.72 -5.62
C ALA A 37 9.85 -7.04 -5.75
N ASN A 38 10.74 -7.30 -4.81
CA ASN A 38 11.50 -8.55 -4.75
C ASN A 38 10.61 -9.78 -4.52
N HIS A 39 9.55 -9.66 -3.71
CA HIS A 39 8.62 -10.77 -3.47
C HIS A 39 7.83 -11.16 -4.71
N TYR A 40 7.34 -10.17 -5.47
CA TYR A 40 6.50 -10.39 -6.65
C TYR A 40 7.28 -10.46 -7.97
N GLY A 41 8.59 -10.20 -7.95
CA GLY A 41 9.46 -10.28 -9.14
C GLY A 41 9.23 -9.18 -10.16
N ILE A 42 8.75 -8.01 -9.71
CA ILE A 42 8.51 -6.83 -10.56
C ILE A 42 9.30 -5.63 -10.04
N SER A 43 9.33 -4.54 -10.81
CA SER A 43 10.15 -3.38 -10.48
C SER A 43 9.55 -2.49 -9.39
N VAL A 44 10.39 -1.68 -8.74
CA VAL A 44 9.97 -0.69 -7.73
C VAL A 44 8.93 0.31 -8.30
N PRO A 45 9.11 0.87 -9.51
CA PRO A 45 8.07 1.71 -10.11
C PRO A 45 6.74 0.99 -10.33
N GLU A 46 6.76 -0.27 -10.77
CA GLU A 46 5.53 -1.07 -10.96
C GLU A 46 4.80 -1.30 -9.64
N ILE A 47 5.52 -1.62 -8.56
CA ILE A 47 4.90 -1.73 -7.23
C ILE A 47 4.33 -0.41 -6.74
N LEU A 48 5.01 0.72 -6.98
CA LEU A 48 4.46 2.02 -6.58
C LEU A 48 3.13 2.30 -7.27
N THR A 49 3.00 1.97 -8.56
CA THR A 49 1.73 2.08 -9.27
C THR A 49 0.70 1.11 -8.69
N GLU A 50 1.06 -0.16 -8.50
CA GLU A 50 0.15 -1.20 -8.00
C GLU A 50 -0.41 -0.86 -6.60
N VAL A 51 0.45 -0.55 -5.63
CA VAL A 51 0.02 -0.36 -4.24
C VAL A 51 -0.70 0.97 -4.00
N THR A 52 -0.69 1.87 -4.98
CA THR A 52 -1.42 3.15 -4.93
C THR A 52 -2.61 3.22 -5.88
N ASP A 53 -2.86 2.14 -6.62
CA ASP A 53 -4.00 2.03 -7.52
C ASP A 53 -5.34 2.01 -6.76
N VAL A 54 -6.41 2.42 -7.44
CA VAL A 54 -7.77 2.43 -6.88
C VAL A 54 -8.28 1.04 -6.48
N ALA A 55 -7.70 -0.01 -7.03
CA ALA A 55 -8.01 -1.40 -6.70
C ALA A 55 -6.99 -2.05 -5.75
N ALA A 56 -5.99 -1.29 -5.25
CA ALA A 56 -4.93 -1.85 -4.40
C ALA A 56 -5.47 -2.46 -3.10
N GLU A 57 -4.88 -3.54 -2.62
CA GLU A 57 -5.14 -4.06 -1.27
C GLU A 57 -4.40 -3.23 -0.20
N ASP A 58 -4.57 -3.57 1.08
CA ASP A 58 -3.75 -2.96 2.13
C ASP A 58 -2.28 -3.30 1.85
N ILE A 59 -1.36 -2.33 1.96
CA ILE A 59 0.08 -2.58 1.76
C ILE A 59 0.61 -3.73 2.63
N LEU A 60 -0.03 -4.01 3.77
CA LEU A 60 0.33 -5.11 4.66
C LEU A 60 -0.02 -6.49 4.10
N ASP A 61 -0.92 -6.58 3.13
CA ASP A 61 -1.31 -7.85 2.49
C ASP A 61 -0.29 -8.27 1.41
N TYR A 62 0.50 -7.31 0.91
CA TYR A 62 1.65 -7.56 0.02
C TYR A 62 2.91 -8.04 0.77
N MET A 63 2.87 -8.08 2.10
CA MET A 63 4.04 -8.32 2.94
C MET A 63 3.85 -9.55 3.83
N ALA A 64 4.95 -10.18 4.24
CA ALA A 64 4.93 -11.32 5.15
C ALA A 64 5.96 -11.17 6.28
N GLY A 65 5.76 -11.96 7.35
CA GLY A 65 6.72 -12.09 8.44
C GLY A 65 7.05 -10.78 9.16
N ASN A 66 8.33 -10.58 9.48
CA ASN A 66 8.80 -9.45 10.27
C ASN A 66 8.64 -8.11 9.54
N ASP A 67 8.73 -8.09 8.22
CA ASP A 67 8.58 -6.85 7.44
C ASP A 67 7.12 -6.34 7.49
N ARG A 68 6.14 -7.25 7.44
CA ARG A 68 4.73 -6.89 7.65
C ARG A 68 4.49 -6.28 9.03
N LEU A 69 5.08 -6.87 10.08
CA LEU A 69 4.97 -6.34 11.44
C LEU A 69 5.60 -4.94 11.56
N ALA A 70 6.82 -4.77 11.04
CA ALA A 70 7.52 -3.49 11.08
C ALA A 70 6.76 -2.40 10.33
N THR A 71 6.24 -2.70 9.13
CA THR A 71 5.42 -1.78 8.33
C THR A 71 4.13 -1.43 9.06
N SER A 72 3.47 -2.39 9.72
CA SER A 72 2.25 -2.14 10.49
C SER A 72 2.47 -1.15 11.64
N LEU A 73 3.57 -1.32 12.39
CA LEU A 73 3.94 -0.37 13.45
C LEU A 73 4.26 1.02 12.91
N LEU A 74 4.93 1.10 11.75
CA LEU A 74 5.21 2.36 11.11
C LEU A 74 3.93 3.05 10.64
N LYS A 75 3.01 2.32 9.99
CA LYS A 75 1.68 2.81 9.55
C LYS A 75 0.88 3.34 10.74
N GLN A 76 0.87 2.61 11.85
CA GLN A 76 0.22 3.02 13.10
C GLN A 76 0.86 4.30 13.70
N ARG A 77 2.18 4.46 13.65
CA ARG A 77 2.88 5.66 14.13
C ARG A 77 2.42 6.93 13.40
N HIS A 78 2.00 6.79 12.15
CA HIS A 78 1.46 7.87 11.33
C HIS A 78 -0.07 8.00 11.39
N GLY A 79 -0.74 7.25 12.29
CA GLY A 79 -2.19 7.34 12.50
C GLY A 79 -3.04 6.64 11.43
N LEU A 80 -2.40 5.87 10.55
CA LEU A 80 -3.06 5.15 9.46
C LEU A 80 -3.40 3.72 9.89
N LYS A 81 -4.53 3.20 9.40
CA LYS A 81 -5.03 1.84 9.68
C LYS A 81 -5.29 1.11 8.38
#